data_AF-A0A7W1NDA4-F1
#
_entry.id   AF-A0A7W1NDA4-F1
#
_cell.length_a   1.000
_cell.length_b   1.000
_cell.length_c   1.000
_cell.angle_alpha   90.00
_cell.angle_beta   90.00
_cell.angle_gamma   90.00
#
_symmetry.space_group_name_H-M   'P 1'
#
loop_
_entity.id
_entity.type
_entity.pdbx_description
1 polymer ?
#
loop_
_entity_poly.entity_id
_entity_poly.type
_entity_poly.pdbx_seq_one_letter_code
_entity_poly.pdbx_strand_id
1 'polypeptide(L)'
;DNLIGYAKALARLRDAHAPRVLLAANPSGWDWRGSMSGAKMGAVFKQMCGDDYELAAFEFGDRDKGMSGKRPPYADQSGICETFPNHLQWIREFHEATGLWVAMWQVAMGNTVYASCDDTPGHHTDNLAQFALEGYPKNDGIARYVAAGCCGWVFNGGQGDSTQAHDARKDGITNPTTPAGNRGETARFADDDGGFMRLAAGTYYRNPFPILAKPKPKEEKPAKAKPAPRAKPVLSDEAALTAMRGRLHALLGEALARNRAIAFTPSGLRDPATLEAIAGDQLDVRMDAGRIQLAWTSLKAHDLAQLASAIVREGEAETFAIAAFFLLYDGQPERADEPLRRAGEFADAVRAAFASP
;
A
#
# COMPACT_ATOMS: atom_id res chain seq x y z
N ASP A 1 8.29 -12.30 -10.56
CA ASP A 1 7.88 -11.02 -9.93
C ASP A 1 9.07 -10.13 -9.66
N ASN A 2 8.94 -8.83 -9.94
CA ASN A 2 9.96 -7.82 -9.65
C ASN A 2 9.28 -6.55 -9.13
N LEU A 3 10.07 -5.58 -8.67
CA LEU A 3 9.58 -4.32 -8.10
C LEU A 3 8.64 -3.56 -9.04
N ILE A 4 8.97 -3.50 -10.33
CA ILE A 4 8.14 -2.83 -11.35
C ILE A 4 6.80 -3.55 -11.51
N GLY A 5 6.81 -4.88 -11.61
CA GLY A 5 5.60 -5.70 -11.72
C GLY A 5 4.68 -5.54 -10.52
N TYR A 6 5.23 -5.50 -9.31
CA TYR A 6 4.46 -5.23 -8.08
C TYR A 6 3.81 -3.84 -8.12
N ALA A 7 4.55 -2.79 -8.47
CA ALA A 7 4.01 -1.43 -8.57
C ALA A 7 2.90 -1.32 -9.61
N LYS A 8 3.05 -1.96 -10.78
CA LYS A 8 2.01 -2.01 -11.81
C LYS A 8 0.79 -2.81 -11.35
N ALA A 9 0.96 -3.87 -10.57
CA ALA A 9 -0.16 -4.60 -9.97
C ALA A 9 -0.93 -3.71 -8.97
N LEU A 10 -0.23 -2.95 -8.12
CA LEU A 10 -0.86 -2.03 -7.18
C LEU A 10 -1.62 -0.90 -7.90
N ALA A 11 -1.04 -0.34 -8.97
CA ALA A 11 -1.70 0.61 -9.84
C ALA A 11 -3.00 0.07 -10.44
N ARG A 12 -2.97 -1.18 -10.96
CA ARG A 12 -4.17 -1.85 -11.49
C ARG A 12 -5.24 -2.06 -10.42
N LEU A 13 -4.86 -2.42 -9.19
CA LEU A 13 -5.80 -2.54 -8.07
C LEU A 13 -6.44 -1.19 -7.73
N ARG A 14 -5.65 -0.12 -7.66
CA ARG A 14 -6.14 1.26 -7.46
C ARG A 14 -7.13 1.62 -8.55
N ASP A 15 -6.79 1.40 -9.81
CA ASP A 15 -7.65 1.77 -10.94
C ASP A 15 -8.98 1.00 -10.92
N ALA A 16 -8.95 -0.28 -10.56
CA ALA A 16 -10.13 -1.14 -10.53
C ALA A 16 -11.08 -0.83 -9.36
N HIS A 17 -10.53 -0.54 -8.18
CA HIS A 17 -11.31 -0.52 -6.93
C HIS A 17 -11.38 0.86 -6.26
N ALA A 18 -10.40 1.73 -6.51
CA ALA A 18 -10.28 3.02 -5.85
C ALA A 18 -9.66 4.09 -6.77
N PRO A 19 -10.27 4.41 -7.93
CA PRO A 19 -9.67 5.28 -8.95
C PRO A 19 -9.43 6.74 -8.50
N ARG A 20 -9.87 7.10 -7.29
CA ARG A 20 -9.63 8.43 -6.68
C ARG A 20 -8.53 8.41 -5.62
N VAL A 21 -7.93 7.25 -5.33
CA VAL A 21 -6.81 7.12 -4.41
C VAL A 21 -5.51 7.48 -5.13
N LEU A 22 -4.70 8.29 -4.47
CA LEU A 22 -3.34 8.58 -4.89
C LEU A 22 -2.41 7.45 -4.44
N LEU A 23 -1.45 7.10 -5.28
CA LEU A 23 -0.40 6.16 -4.92
C LEU A 23 0.87 6.92 -4.55
N ALA A 24 1.42 6.53 -3.40
CA ALA A 24 2.68 7.04 -2.89
C ALA A 24 3.72 5.92 -2.86
N ALA A 25 4.91 6.21 -3.35
CA ALA A 25 6.10 5.39 -3.16
C ALA A 25 6.76 5.73 -1.82
N ASN A 26 7.32 4.78 -1.08
CA ASN A 26 8.08 5.09 0.14
C ASN A 26 9.56 4.69 -0.02
N PRO A 27 10.37 5.53 -0.66
CA PRO A 27 11.82 5.35 -0.68
C PRO A 27 12.39 5.64 0.70
N SER A 28 12.98 4.63 1.33
CA SER A 28 13.53 4.79 2.66
C SER A 28 14.86 5.54 2.65
N GLY A 29 15.06 6.45 3.61
CA GLY A 29 16.26 7.27 3.71
C GLY A 29 17.46 6.58 4.35
N TRP A 30 17.31 5.34 4.81
CA TRP A 30 18.40 4.60 5.47
C TRP A 30 19.65 4.45 4.60
N ASP A 31 19.51 4.47 3.28
CA ASP A 31 20.63 4.43 2.33
C ASP A 31 20.93 5.80 1.70
N TRP A 32 20.63 6.92 2.36
CA TRP A 32 20.79 8.26 1.79
C TRP A 32 22.23 8.61 1.34
N ARG A 33 23.26 7.87 1.80
CA ARG A 33 24.66 7.96 1.32
C ARG A 33 25.10 6.81 0.42
N GLY A 34 24.30 5.76 0.29
CA GLY A 34 24.74 4.53 -0.34
C GLY A 34 24.41 4.45 -1.82
N SER A 35 24.35 3.21 -2.30
CA SER A 35 24.20 2.90 -3.72
C SER A 35 22.81 3.24 -4.25
N MET A 36 21.82 3.33 -3.37
CA MET A 36 20.43 3.68 -3.63
C MET A 36 20.08 5.03 -2.99
N SER A 37 20.89 6.05 -3.22
CA SER A 37 20.64 7.44 -2.78
C SER A 37 20.28 8.38 -3.93
N GLY A 38 19.63 9.50 -3.58
CA GLY A 38 19.43 10.66 -4.45
C GLY A 38 18.91 10.31 -5.84
N ALA A 39 19.61 10.78 -6.87
CA ALA A 39 19.22 10.57 -8.27
C ALA A 39 19.20 9.09 -8.70
N LYS A 40 20.05 8.22 -8.12
CA LYS A 40 20.08 6.79 -8.46
C LYS A 40 18.81 6.08 -7.99
N MET A 41 18.41 6.36 -6.75
CA MET A 41 17.13 5.90 -6.23
C MET A 41 15.98 6.46 -7.07
N GLY A 42 16.03 7.76 -7.37
CA GLY A 42 15.04 8.41 -8.22
C GLY A 42 14.89 7.75 -9.61
N ALA A 43 15.98 7.31 -10.24
CA ALA A 43 15.92 6.60 -11.52
C ALA A 43 15.17 5.26 -11.41
N VAL A 44 15.40 4.50 -10.35
CA VAL A 44 14.69 3.22 -10.09
C VAL A 44 13.21 3.48 -9.82
N PHE A 45 12.89 4.46 -8.97
CA PHE A 45 11.51 4.80 -8.67
C PHE A 45 10.76 5.38 -9.87
N LYS A 46 11.43 6.11 -10.76
CA LYS A 46 10.84 6.57 -12.02
C LYS A 46 10.42 5.40 -12.91
N GLN A 47 11.24 4.36 -13.02
CA GLN A 47 10.90 3.16 -13.79
C GLN A 47 9.76 2.36 -13.13
N MET A 48 9.79 2.25 -11.80
CA MET A 48 8.77 1.55 -11.02
C MET A 48 7.40 2.25 -11.09
N CYS A 49 7.38 3.53 -10.76
CA CYS A 49 6.17 4.34 -10.67
C CYS A 49 5.61 4.70 -12.05
N GLY A 50 6.46 5.21 -12.95
CA GLY A 50 6.01 5.88 -14.17
C GLY A 50 4.95 6.94 -13.86
N ASP A 51 3.91 7.01 -14.68
CA ASP A 51 2.79 7.95 -14.50
C ASP A 51 1.69 7.43 -13.55
N ASP A 52 1.87 6.25 -12.95
CA ASP A 52 0.82 5.60 -12.15
C ASP A 52 0.79 6.07 -10.70
N TYR A 53 1.87 6.71 -10.23
CA TYR A 53 2.01 7.23 -8.87
C TYR A 53 2.12 8.74 -8.91
N GLU A 54 1.58 9.40 -7.88
CA GLU A 54 1.56 10.85 -7.79
C GLU A 54 2.53 11.39 -6.74
N LEU A 55 2.85 10.57 -5.73
CA LEU A 55 3.59 10.99 -4.54
C LEU A 55 4.76 10.06 -4.21
N ALA A 56 5.67 10.58 -3.40
CA ALA A 56 6.54 9.78 -2.56
C ALA A 56 6.37 10.18 -1.08
N ALA A 57 6.63 9.26 -0.16
CA ALA A 57 6.60 9.47 1.27
C ALA A 57 8.02 9.31 1.83
N PHE A 58 8.54 10.34 2.49
CA PHE A 58 9.90 10.37 3.06
C PHE A 58 9.85 10.57 4.57
N GLU A 59 10.80 10.00 5.31
CA GLU A 59 10.83 10.04 6.76
C GLU A 59 11.91 10.95 7.37
N PHE A 60 11.63 11.45 8.58
CA PHE A 60 12.62 12.11 9.45
C PHE A 60 13.30 11.15 10.43
N GLY A 61 12.66 10.00 10.65
CA GLY A 61 12.91 9.03 11.71
C GLY A 61 11.57 8.41 12.17
N ASP A 62 11.65 7.39 13.02
CA ASP A 62 10.49 6.55 13.35
C ASP A 62 9.71 7.01 14.61
N ARG A 63 10.15 8.06 15.30
CA ARG A 63 9.64 8.47 16.63
C ARG A 63 10.13 9.85 17.07
N ASP A 64 9.51 10.41 18.12
CA ASP A 64 10.08 11.53 18.86
C ASP A 64 11.50 11.20 19.33
N LYS A 65 12.43 12.11 19.10
CA LYS A 65 13.85 11.88 19.40
C LYS A 65 14.10 11.76 20.91
N GLY A 66 13.29 12.40 21.75
CA GLY A 66 13.29 12.23 23.21
C GLY A 66 13.19 10.78 23.66
N MET A 67 12.53 9.90 22.88
CA MET A 67 12.45 8.46 23.17
C MET A 67 13.80 7.74 23.15
N SER A 68 14.79 8.30 22.45
CA SER A 68 16.15 7.74 22.39
C SER A 68 17.05 8.20 23.55
N GLY A 69 16.52 9.03 24.45
CA GLY A 69 17.30 9.70 25.49
C GLY A 69 18.28 10.76 24.96
N LYS A 70 18.24 11.04 23.65
CA LYS A 70 19.07 12.05 22.98
C LYS A 70 18.17 13.05 22.27
N ARG A 71 18.31 14.32 22.64
CA ARG A 71 17.62 15.41 21.94
C ARG A 71 18.47 15.92 20.79
N PRO A 72 17.89 16.17 19.61
CA PRO A 72 18.59 16.89 18.56
C PRO A 72 18.76 18.36 18.96
N PRO A 73 19.83 19.03 18.54
CA PRO A 73 19.79 20.49 18.48
C PRO A 73 18.70 20.94 17.49
N TYR A 74 18.17 22.16 17.66
CA TYR A 74 17.14 22.77 16.79
C TYR A 74 17.49 22.77 15.28
N ALA A 75 18.74 22.55 14.89
CA ALA A 75 19.18 22.45 13.49
C ALA A 75 19.17 21.02 12.91
N ASP A 76 19.06 19.98 13.76
CA ASP A 76 19.17 18.57 13.34
C ASP A 76 17.78 17.97 13.13
N GLN A 77 17.24 18.25 11.95
CA GLN A 77 15.87 17.90 11.56
C GLN A 77 15.75 16.53 10.90
N SER A 78 16.83 15.74 10.78
CA SER A 78 16.72 14.37 10.26
C SER A 78 17.67 13.47 11.01
N GLY A 79 17.12 12.49 11.74
CA GLY A 79 17.93 11.45 12.37
C GLY A 79 18.55 10.50 11.34
N ILE A 80 17.98 10.49 10.12
CA ILE A 80 18.37 9.61 9.03
C ILE A 80 19.44 10.29 8.16
N CYS A 81 19.16 11.49 7.66
CA CYS A 81 20.07 12.23 6.78
C CYS A 81 21.13 13.06 7.56
N GLU A 82 21.21 12.87 8.87
CA GLU A 82 22.09 13.55 9.84
C GLU A 82 21.84 15.06 10.01
N THR A 83 21.70 15.80 8.91
CA THR A 83 21.53 17.25 8.93
C THR A 83 20.34 17.67 8.08
N PHE A 84 19.78 18.84 8.39
CA PHE A 84 18.69 19.40 7.61
C PHE A 84 19.06 19.68 6.13
N PRO A 85 20.23 20.28 5.81
CA PRO A 85 20.65 20.45 4.42
C PRO A 85 20.75 19.15 3.63
N ASN A 86 21.31 18.08 4.23
CA ASN A 86 21.40 16.77 3.57
C ASN A 86 20.00 16.22 3.26
N HIS A 87 19.06 16.38 4.19
CA HIS A 87 17.70 15.93 3.97
C HIS A 87 17.04 16.67 2.80
N LEU A 88 17.17 18.01 2.74
CA LEU A 88 16.65 18.80 1.63
C LEU A 88 17.31 18.42 0.30
N GLN A 89 18.61 18.17 0.29
CA GLN A 89 19.32 17.71 -0.91
C GLN A 89 18.77 16.37 -1.40
N TRP A 90 18.59 15.41 -0.50
CA TRP A 90 18.09 14.09 -0.85
C TRP A 90 16.67 14.15 -1.45
N ILE A 91 15.77 14.93 -0.83
CA ILE A 91 14.41 15.17 -1.35
C ILE A 91 14.47 15.81 -2.74
N ARG A 92 15.31 16.85 -2.93
CA ARG A 92 15.47 17.55 -4.20
C ARG A 92 15.91 16.61 -5.31
N GLU A 93 16.99 15.86 -5.08
CA GLU A 93 17.54 14.95 -6.08
C GLU A 93 16.53 13.86 -6.46
N PHE A 94 15.77 13.34 -5.49
CA PHE A 94 14.71 12.37 -5.77
C PHE A 94 13.55 12.99 -6.57
N HIS A 95 13.07 14.16 -6.15
CA HIS A 95 11.97 14.87 -6.82
C HIS A 95 12.35 15.21 -8.26
N GLU A 96 13.55 15.75 -8.50
CA GLU A 96 14.03 16.09 -9.84
C GLU A 96 14.18 14.86 -10.73
N ALA A 97 14.64 13.73 -10.17
CA ALA A 97 14.80 12.49 -10.93
C ALA A 97 13.46 11.83 -11.29
N THR A 98 12.46 11.88 -10.40
CA THR A 98 11.18 11.16 -10.54
C THR A 98 10.03 12.01 -11.09
N GLY A 99 10.00 13.29 -10.75
CA GLY A 99 8.84 14.18 -10.90
C GLY A 99 7.77 14.00 -9.81
N LEU A 100 7.96 13.10 -8.83
CA LEU A 100 7.00 12.84 -7.77
C LEU A 100 7.11 13.89 -6.66
N TRP A 101 5.99 14.43 -6.20
CA TRP A 101 5.96 15.29 -5.02
C TRP A 101 6.17 14.48 -3.74
N VAL A 102 6.90 15.04 -2.77
CA VAL A 102 7.24 14.34 -1.53
C VAL A 102 6.34 14.78 -0.38
N ALA A 103 5.61 13.85 0.22
CA ALA A 103 4.96 14.05 1.52
C ALA A 103 5.89 13.54 2.64
N MET A 104 6.09 14.35 3.67
CA MET A 104 6.88 13.93 4.82
C MET A 104 6.03 13.06 5.75
N TRP A 105 6.46 11.81 5.96
CA TRP A 105 5.87 10.82 6.83
C TRP A 105 6.97 10.09 7.59
N GLN A 106 6.97 9.95 8.90
CA GLN A 106 6.09 10.52 9.91
C GLN A 106 6.75 11.70 10.62
N VAL A 107 5.94 12.69 11.00
CA VAL A 107 6.42 13.91 11.67
C VAL A 107 6.02 13.87 13.13
N ALA A 108 7.01 13.59 13.99
CA ALA A 108 6.84 13.57 15.43
C ALA A 108 6.34 14.93 15.96
N MET A 109 5.43 14.89 16.93
CA MET A 109 4.70 16.07 17.43
C MET A 109 5.25 16.61 18.74
N GLY A 110 6.26 15.96 19.32
CA GLY A 110 7.03 16.50 20.42
C GLY A 110 7.60 17.89 20.11
N ASN A 111 7.82 18.66 21.16
CA ASN A 111 8.41 19.99 21.07
C ASN A 111 9.30 20.25 22.29
N THR A 112 10.08 21.32 22.22
CA THR A 112 10.85 21.82 23.36
C THR A 112 10.23 23.09 23.94
N VAL A 113 8.98 23.40 23.59
CA VAL A 113 8.27 24.62 24.00
C VAL A 113 7.60 24.42 25.36
N TYR A 114 6.71 23.43 25.44
CA TYR A 114 5.85 23.23 26.61
C TYR A 114 6.43 22.24 27.60
N ALA A 115 6.10 22.48 28.87
CA ALA A 115 6.45 21.59 29.96
C ALA A 115 5.82 20.19 29.84
N SER A 116 4.72 20.05 29.09
CA SER A 116 4.07 18.76 28.83
C SER A 116 4.98 17.75 28.15
N CYS A 117 6.02 18.17 27.42
CA CYS A 117 7.02 17.26 26.86
C CYS A 117 8.19 17.04 27.83
N ASP A 118 8.05 16.08 28.75
CA ASP A 118 9.01 15.77 29.82
C ASP A 118 9.90 14.53 29.59
N ASP A 119 9.84 13.95 28.39
CA ASP A 119 10.49 12.70 28.00
C ASP A 119 9.99 11.44 28.74
N THR A 120 8.80 11.49 29.35
CA THR A 120 8.08 10.29 29.82
C THR A 120 7.19 9.70 28.71
N PRO A 121 6.71 8.44 28.83
CA PRO A 121 5.87 7.81 27.80
C PRO A 121 4.64 8.67 27.47
N GLY A 122 4.43 8.95 26.18
CA GLY A 122 3.40 9.88 25.68
C GLY A 122 3.86 11.32 25.59
N HIS A 123 4.96 11.71 26.22
CA HIS A 123 5.33 13.12 26.45
C HIS A 123 6.79 13.41 26.05
N HIS A 124 7.21 12.94 24.88
CA HIS A 124 8.58 13.09 24.43
C HIS A 124 8.85 14.43 23.75
N THR A 125 10.04 14.96 24.00
CA THR A 125 10.56 16.13 23.30
C THR A 125 10.98 15.78 21.87
N ASP A 126 10.66 16.67 20.95
CA ASP A 126 11.16 16.68 19.58
C ASP A 126 11.29 18.14 19.11
N ASN A 127 11.69 18.35 17.86
CA ASN A 127 11.79 19.66 17.26
C ASN A 127 11.34 19.70 15.79
N LEU A 128 10.85 18.61 15.21
CA LEU A 128 10.42 18.55 13.79
C LEU A 128 9.18 19.41 13.54
N ALA A 129 8.10 19.15 14.28
CA ALA A 129 6.88 19.95 14.19
C ALA A 129 7.14 21.40 14.60
N GLN A 130 7.94 21.59 15.65
CA GLN A 130 8.38 22.90 16.10
C GLN A 130 9.11 23.66 14.99
N PHE A 131 10.12 23.04 14.37
CA PHE A 131 10.88 23.64 13.28
C PHE A 131 10.01 24.03 12.09
N ALA A 132 9.00 23.25 11.74
CA ALA A 132 8.13 23.55 10.61
C ALA A 132 7.16 24.71 10.92
N LEU A 133 6.61 24.77 12.14
CA LEU A 133 5.44 25.61 12.44
C LEU A 133 5.74 26.79 13.37
N GLU A 134 6.78 26.73 14.19
CA GLU A 134 7.16 27.82 15.09
C GLU A 134 7.53 29.07 14.28
N GLY A 135 6.94 30.21 14.66
CA GLY A 135 7.18 31.49 13.99
C GLY A 135 6.59 31.60 12.58
N TYR A 136 5.78 30.65 12.11
CA TYR A 136 5.11 30.73 10.81
C TYR A 136 4.20 31.99 10.73
N PRO A 137 4.21 32.76 9.61
CA PRO A 137 4.91 32.53 8.34
C PRO A 137 6.30 33.17 8.22
N LYS A 138 6.89 33.71 9.30
CA LYS A 138 8.21 34.36 9.25
C LYS A 138 9.36 33.36 9.15
N ASN A 139 9.18 32.17 9.74
CA ASN A 139 10.09 31.05 9.59
C ASN A 139 10.01 30.48 8.17
N ASP A 140 11.16 30.18 7.56
CA ASP A 140 11.29 29.70 6.18
C ASP A 140 11.33 28.16 6.05
N GLY A 141 11.23 27.42 7.15
CA GLY A 141 11.34 25.95 7.16
C GLY A 141 10.43 25.27 6.13
N ILE A 142 9.13 25.59 6.13
CA ILE A 142 8.17 25.08 5.14
C ILE A 142 8.57 25.47 3.71
N ALA A 143 8.98 26.73 3.49
CA ALA A 143 9.37 27.21 2.17
C ALA A 143 10.58 26.44 1.62
N ARG A 144 11.54 26.09 2.49
CA ARG A 144 12.73 25.32 2.12
C ARG A 144 12.42 23.88 1.72
N TYR A 145 11.50 23.22 2.42
CA TYR A 145 11.01 21.88 2.02
C TYR A 145 10.22 21.94 0.71
N VAL A 146 9.32 22.93 0.55
CA VAL A 146 8.58 23.09 -0.71
C VAL A 146 9.53 23.33 -1.89
N ALA A 147 10.55 24.17 -1.70
CA ALA A 147 11.58 24.40 -2.70
C ALA A 147 12.45 23.17 -3.02
N ALA A 148 12.43 22.13 -2.17
CA ALA A 148 13.08 20.84 -2.42
C ALA A 148 12.14 19.83 -3.09
N GLY A 149 10.84 20.12 -3.25
CA GLY A 149 9.87 19.19 -3.85
C GLY A 149 8.90 18.55 -2.85
N CYS A 150 8.83 19.05 -1.61
CA CYS A 150 7.80 18.60 -0.66
C CYS A 150 6.43 19.22 -0.94
N CYS A 151 5.37 18.44 -0.74
CA CYS A 151 4.00 18.88 -0.87
C CYS A 151 3.15 18.76 0.41
N GLY A 152 3.68 18.22 1.50
CA GLY A 152 2.91 18.06 2.74
C GLY A 152 3.67 17.36 3.86
N TRP A 153 3.05 17.34 5.04
CA TRP A 153 3.55 16.71 6.26
C TRP A 153 2.42 15.92 6.92
N VAL A 154 2.72 14.69 7.32
CA VAL A 154 1.81 13.79 8.02
C VAL A 154 2.29 13.69 9.46
N PHE A 155 1.67 14.50 10.33
CA PHE A 155 1.95 14.51 11.76
C PHE A 155 1.31 13.29 12.43
N ASN A 156 2.12 12.44 13.02
CA ASN A 156 1.69 11.30 13.82
C ASN A 156 2.83 10.88 14.77
N GLY A 157 2.51 10.18 15.86
CA GLY A 157 3.53 9.74 16.82
C GLY A 157 4.47 8.66 16.28
N GLY A 158 4.04 7.85 15.31
CA GLY A 158 4.89 6.85 14.68
C GLY A 158 5.26 5.62 15.51
N GLN A 159 5.50 5.78 16.81
CA GLN A 159 5.62 4.70 17.79
C GLN A 159 4.56 4.84 18.89
N GLY A 160 4.23 3.74 19.58
CA GLY A 160 3.06 3.67 20.48
C GLY A 160 3.06 4.68 21.64
N ASP A 161 4.23 5.02 22.17
CA ASP A 161 4.39 5.98 23.29
C ASP A 161 4.85 7.37 22.82
N SER A 162 4.77 7.65 21.53
CA SER A 162 5.15 8.95 20.97
C SER A 162 4.11 10.04 21.26
N THR A 163 4.58 11.28 21.31
CA THR A 163 3.77 12.45 21.66
C THR A 163 2.64 12.66 20.66
N GLN A 164 1.42 12.89 21.16
CA GLN A 164 0.24 13.19 20.34
C GLN A 164 -0.24 14.65 20.48
N ALA A 165 -0.98 15.11 19.47
CA ALA A 165 -1.67 16.43 19.52
C ALA A 165 -2.97 16.42 20.35
N HIS A 166 -3.15 15.41 21.22
CA HIS A 166 -4.26 15.22 22.14
C HIS A 166 -3.77 14.39 23.33
N ASP A 167 -4.53 14.35 24.43
CA ASP A 167 -4.22 13.51 25.60
C ASP A 167 -4.47 12.04 25.30
N ALA A 168 -3.49 11.37 24.67
CA ALA A 168 -3.68 10.01 24.18
C ALA A 168 -3.74 8.99 25.33
N ARG A 169 -2.97 9.24 26.39
CA ARG A 169 -2.85 8.37 27.56
C ARG A 169 -3.91 8.67 28.62
N LYS A 170 -4.60 9.81 28.53
CA LYS A 170 -5.61 10.29 29.50
C LYS A 170 -5.02 10.47 30.90
N ASP A 171 -3.77 10.87 30.99
CA ASP A 171 -3.06 11.06 32.25
C ASP A 171 -3.09 12.51 32.76
N GLY A 172 -3.52 13.46 31.91
CA GLY A 172 -3.66 14.87 32.27
C GLY A 172 -2.32 15.56 32.58
N ILE A 173 -1.18 14.98 32.16
CA ILE A 173 0.13 15.59 32.35
C ILE A 173 0.20 16.86 31.50
N THR A 174 0.35 18.00 32.17
CA THR A 174 0.39 19.33 31.51
C THR A 174 1.65 20.11 31.84
N ASN A 175 2.03 20.14 33.12
CA ASN A 175 3.14 20.98 33.59
C ASN A 175 4.07 20.23 34.57
N PRO A 176 4.63 19.07 34.19
CA PRO A 176 5.64 18.37 35.00
C PRO A 176 6.96 19.15 35.05
N THR A 177 7.90 18.66 35.86
CA THR A 177 9.28 19.19 35.85
C THR A 177 9.91 18.95 34.49
N THR A 178 10.40 20.01 33.86
CA THR A 178 10.96 19.89 32.52
C THR A 178 12.38 19.35 32.52
N PRO A 179 12.72 18.52 31.53
CA PRO A 179 14.06 17.98 31.42
C PRO A 179 14.97 18.98 30.69
N ALA A 180 16.27 19.00 31.01
CA ALA A 180 17.21 20.07 30.62
C ALA A 180 17.24 20.38 29.11
N GLY A 181 17.02 21.64 28.73
CA GLY A 181 16.98 22.09 27.33
C GLY A 181 15.57 22.20 26.73
N ASN A 182 14.53 21.79 27.45
CA ASN A 182 13.15 22.20 27.18
C ASN A 182 12.93 23.62 27.73
N ARG A 183 12.25 24.50 26.99
CA ARG A 183 11.94 25.88 27.41
C ARG A 183 10.99 25.93 28.61
N GLY A 184 10.16 24.91 28.77
CA GLY A 184 9.27 24.73 29.92
C GLY A 184 8.18 25.78 30.05
N GLU A 185 7.67 26.26 28.92
CA GLU A 185 6.50 27.13 28.92
C GLU A 185 5.29 26.39 29.51
N THR A 186 4.47 27.10 30.27
CA THR A 186 3.28 26.53 30.90
C THR A 186 2.24 26.14 29.83
N ALA A 187 1.90 24.86 29.77
CA ALA A 187 0.85 24.35 28.90
C ALA A 187 -0.53 24.73 29.43
N ARG A 188 -1.42 25.09 28.50
CA ARG A 188 -2.84 25.42 28.78
C ARG A 188 -3.81 24.34 28.33
N PHE A 189 -3.31 23.33 27.65
CA PHE A 189 -4.07 22.21 27.12
C PHE A 189 -3.49 20.91 27.66
N ALA A 190 -4.35 19.91 27.85
CA ALA A 190 -3.96 18.56 28.26
C ALA A 190 -3.41 17.71 27.12
N ASP A 191 -3.29 18.28 25.91
CA ASP A 191 -2.67 17.59 24.78
C ASP A 191 -1.23 17.17 25.15
N ASP A 192 -0.75 16.00 24.72
CA ASP A 192 0.56 15.50 25.15
C ASP A 192 1.71 16.46 24.79
N ASP A 193 1.56 17.22 23.71
CA ASP A 193 2.47 18.26 23.22
C ASP A 193 2.27 19.64 23.89
N GLY A 194 1.40 19.74 24.90
CA GLY A 194 1.03 20.98 25.60
C GLY A 194 0.12 21.92 24.80
N GLY A 195 -0.41 21.45 23.65
CA GLY A 195 -1.22 22.21 22.72
C GLY A 195 -0.42 22.93 21.63
N PHE A 196 0.86 22.58 21.44
CA PHE A 196 1.70 23.17 20.40
C PHE A 196 1.07 23.03 19.02
N MET A 197 0.72 21.81 18.61
CA MET A 197 0.11 21.55 17.31
C MET A 197 -1.24 22.24 17.17
N ARG A 198 -2.06 22.27 18.22
CA ARG A 198 -3.33 23.00 18.23
C ARG A 198 -3.15 24.48 17.86
N LEU A 199 -2.19 25.14 18.48
CA LEU A 199 -1.95 26.58 18.28
C LEU A 199 -1.17 26.87 16.99
N ALA A 200 -0.11 26.12 16.74
CA ALA A 200 0.80 26.33 15.61
C ALA A 200 0.15 25.89 14.29
N ALA A 201 -0.48 24.72 14.24
CA ALA A 201 -1.25 24.30 13.06
C ALA A 201 -2.47 25.20 12.84
N GLY A 202 -3.15 25.64 13.91
CA GLY A 202 -4.22 26.63 13.82
C GLY A 202 -3.76 27.94 13.19
N THR A 203 -2.52 28.37 13.45
CA THR A 203 -1.89 29.53 12.80
C THR A 203 -1.61 29.26 11.33
N TYR A 204 -1.06 28.10 10.99
CA TYR A 204 -0.83 27.69 9.60
C TYR A 204 -2.14 27.67 8.78
N TYR A 205 -3.19 27.02 9.26
CA TYR A 205 -4.43 26.87 8.50
C TYR A 205 -5.22 28.17 8.29
N ARG A 206 -4.94 29.23 9.06
CA ARG A 206 -5.49 30.58 8.78
C ARG A 206 -4.89 31.24 7.55
N ASN A 207 -3.65 30.91 7.21
CA ASN A 207 -2.94 31.43 6.04
C ASN A 207 -1.97 30.36 5.53
N PRO A 208 -2.46 29.27 4.92
CA PRO A 208 -1.63 28.13 4.57
C PRO A 208 -0.58 28.51 3.53
N PHE A 209 0.60 27.89 3.64
CA PHE A 209 1.66 28.11 2.67
C PHE A 209 1.20 27.64 1.28
N PRO A 210 1.39 28.41 0.21
CA PRO A 210 0.99 28.01 -1.13
C PRO A 210 1.97 26.96 -1.66
N ILE A 211 1.72 25.69 -1.35
CA ILE A 211 2.59 24.56 -1.72
C ILE A 211 2.44 24.21 -3.21
N LEU A 212 1.23 23.82 -3.60
CA LEU A 212 0.87 23.58 -4.99
C LEU A 212 0.04 24.77 -5.43
N ALA A 213 0.37 25.37 -6.58
CA ALA A 213 -0.48 26.39 -7.18
C ALA A 213 -1.94 25.91 -7.22
N LYS A 214 -2.92 26.82 -7.22
CA LYS A 214 -4.33 26.44 -7.39
C LYS A 214 -4.40 25.42 -8.53
N PRO A 215 -5.01 24.24 -8.31
CA PRO A 215 -5.06 23.23 -9.33
C PRO A 215 -5.61 23.89 -10.59
N LYS A 216 -4.83 23.87 -11.68
CA LYS A 216 -5.43 24.15 -12.98
C LYS A 216 -6.63 23.21 -13.08
N PRO A 217 -7.80 23.68 -13.54
CA PRO A 217 -8.89 22.78 -13.87
C PRO A 217 -8.27 21.65 -14.67
N LYS A 218 -8.34 20.43 -14.13
CA LYS A 218 -7.76 19.28 -14.79
C LYS A 218 -8.48 19.27 -16.14
N GLU A 219 -7.76 19.52 -17.24
CA GLU A 219 -8.29 19.17 -18.56
C GLU A 219 -8.77 17.75 -18.36
N GLU A 220 -10.08 17.55 -18.53
CA GLU A 220 -10.65 16.22 -18.48
C GLU A 220 -9.88 15.45 -19.54
N LYS A 221 -8.87 14.66 -19.11
CA LYS A 221 -8.38 13.55 -19.90
C LYS A 221 -9.68 12.84 -20.28
N PRO A 222 -10.05 12.80 -21.57
CA PRO A 222 -11.32 12.22 -21.98
C PRO A 222 -11.37 10.89 -21.28
N ALA A 223 -12.40 10.71 -20.44
CA ALA A 223 -12.56 9.51 -19.64
C ALA A 223 -12.26 8.36 -20.59
N LYS A 224 -11.18 7.61 -20.34
CA LYS A 224 -10.90 6.41 -21.15
C LYS A 224 -12.21 5.65 -21.12
N ALA A 225 -12.87 5.60 -22.29
CA ALA A 225 -14.19 5.01 -22.39
C ALA A 225 -14.07 3.66 -21.70
N LYS A 226 -14.84 3.47 -20.62
CA LYS A 226 -14.87 2.19 -19.94
C LYS A 226 -15.14 1.19 -21.07
N PRO A 227 -14.22 0.25 -21.37
CA PRO A 227 -14.42 -0.65 -22.48
C PRO A 227 -15.80 -1.26 -22.29
N ALA A 228 -16.63 -1.22 -23.33
CA ALA A 228 -17.98 -1.77 -23.26
C ALA A 228 -17.87 -3.17 -22.65
N PRO A 229 -18.69 -3.51 -21.65
CA PRO A 229 -18.61 -4.82 -21.00
C PRO A 229 -18.63 -5.89 -22.09
N ARG A 230 -17.55 -6.68 -22.18
CA ARG A 230 -17.51 -7.79 -23.13
C ARG A 230 -18.69 -8.70 -22.82
N ALA A 231 -19.44 -9.09 -23.85
CA ALA A 231 -20.53 -10.03 -23.69
C ALA A 231 -19.99 -11.31 -23.02
N LYS A 232 -20.77 -11.85 -22.07
CA LYS A 232 -20.38 -13.06 -21.35
C LYS A 232 -20.30 -14.22 -22.34
N PRO A 233 -19.17 -14.95 -22.41
CA PRO A 233 -19.07 -16.16 -23.21
C PRO A 233 -20.17 -17.15 -22.82
N VAL A 234 -20.83 -17.75 -23.79
CA VAL A 234 -21.84 -18.79 -23.57
C VAL A 234 -21.24 -20.12 -23.97
N LEU A 235 -21.23 -21.08 -23.05
CA LEU A 235 -20.80 -22.45 -23.36
C LEU A 235 -21.76 -23.05 -24.40
N SER A 236 -21.22 -23.51 -25.52
CA SER A 236 -22.00 -24.13 -26.60
C SER A 236 -21.86 -25.65 -26.66
N ASP A 237 -20.89 -26.22 -25.92
CA ASP A 237 -20.58 -27.65 -25.91
C ASP A 237 -20.57 -28.23 -24.48
N GLU A 238 -21.66 -28.90 -24.10
CA GLU A 238 -21.79 -29.59 -22.81
C GLU A 238 -20.85 -30.81 -22.68
N ALA A 239 -20.47 -31.43 -23.81
CA ALA A 239 -19.50 -32.53 -23.80
C ALA A 239 -18.10 -31.99 -23.45
N ALA A 240 -17.76 -30.79 -23.93
CA ALA A 240 -16.53 -30.11 -23.54
C ALA A 240 -16.49 -29.81 -22.02
N LEU A 241 -17.60 -29.35 -21.42
CA LEU A 241 -17.66 -29.14 -19.97
C LEU A 241 -17.44 -30.45 -19.20
N THR A 242 -18.11 -31.53 -19.62
CA THR A 242 -17.93 -32.85 -18.99
C THR A 242 -16.48 -33.32 -19.07
N ALA A 243 -15.85 -33.20 -20.24
CA ALA A 243 -14.45 -33.56 -20.45
C ALA A 243 -13.49 -32.70 -19.60
N MET A 244 -13.69 -31.39 -19.57
CA MET A 244 -12.86 -30.45 -18.81
C MET A 244 -13.00 -30.64 -17.29
N ARG A 245 -14.20 -30.99 -16.80
CA ARG A 245 -14.40 -31.38 -15.39
C ARG A 245 -13.62 -32.65 -15.05
N GLY A 246 -13.70 -33.68 -15.90
CA GLY A 246 -12.93 -34.91 -15.71
C GLY A 246 -11.42 -34.65 -15.66
N ARG A 247 -10.91 -33.81 -16.58
CA ARG A 247 -9.50 -33.41 -16.60
C ARG A 247 -9.07 -32.62 -15.37
N LEU A 248 -9.84 -31.62 -14.95
CA LEU A 248 -9.55 -30.85 -13.75
C LEU A 248 -9.52 -31.75 -12.51
N HIS A 249 -10.47 -32.67 -12.39
CA HIS A 249 -10.53 -33.64 -11.30
C HIS A 249 -9.27 -34.52 -11.24
N ALA A 250 -8.81 -35.05 -12.37
CA ALA A 250 -7.59 -35.85 -12.46
C ALA A 250 -6.35 -35.04 -12.03
N LEU A 251 -6.21 -33.81 -12.54
CA LEU A 251 -5.07 -32.94 -12.22
C LEU A 251 -5.04 -32.51 -10.74
N LEU A 252 -6.19 -32.30 -10.12
CA LEU A 252 -6.27 -32.05 -8.67
C LEU A 252 -5.76 -33.28 -7.90
N GLY A 253 -6.16 -34.49 -8.29
CA GLY A 253 -5.66 -35.73 -7.70
C GLY A 253 -4.13 -35.87 -7.83
N GLU A 254 -3.57 -35.58 -9.01
CA GLU A 254 -2.12 -35.57 -9.22
C GLU A 254 -1.40 -34.50 -8.39
N ALA A 255 -2.00 -33.32 -8.24
CA ALA A 255 -1.44 -32.24 -7.43
C ALA A 255 -1.37 -32.63 -5.95
N LEU A 256 -2.43 -33.25 -5.42
CA LEU A 256 -2.48 -33.76 -4.04
C LEU A 256 -1.50 -34.90 -3.81
N ALA A 257 -1.36 -35.83 -4.77
CA ALA A 257 -0.37 -36.90 -4.70
C ALA A 257 1.09 -36.37 -4.62
N ARG A 258 1.33 -35.13 -5.08
CA ARG A 258 2.61 -34.42 -4.97
C ARG A 258 2.68 -33.50 -3.74
N ASN A 259 1.78 -33.65 -2.76
CA ASN A 259 1.67 -32.83 -1.55
C ASN A 259 1.52 -31.32 -1.82
N ARG A 260 0.89 -30.93 -2.93
CA ARG A 260 0.62 -29.51 -3.22
C ARG A 260 -0.61 -29.07 -2.44
N ALA A 261 -0.47 -27.99 -1.66
CA ALA A 261 -1.62 -27.32 -1.07
C ALA A 261 -2.45 -26.62 -2.15
N ILE A 262 -3.76 -26.91 -2.19
CA ILE A 262 -4.70 -26.32 -3.14
C ILE A 262 -5.75 -25.55 -2.33
N ALA A 263 -5.65 -24.22 -2.35
CA ALA A 263 -6.56 -23.35 -1.64
C ALA A 263 -7.63 -22.78 -2.57
N PHE A 264 -8.87 -22.72 -2.09
CA PHE A 264 -10.00 -22.09 -2.77
C PHE A 264 -11.09 -21.70 -1.76
N THR A 265 -12.06 -20.89 -2.16
CA THR A 265 -13.20 -20.50 -1.32
C THR A 265 -14.48 -21.09 -1.90
N PRO A 266 -15.03 -22.19 -1.34
CA PRO A 266 -16.22 -22.84 -1.86
C PRO A 266 -17.44 -21.92 -1.84
N SER A 267 -18.22 -21.94 -2.92
CA SER A 267 -19.42 -21.15 -3.08
C SER A 267 -20.49 -21.59 -2.09
N GLY A 268 -20.78 -20.73 -1.11
CA GLY A 268 -21.68 -21.04 0.00
C GLY A 268 -20.99 -20.98 1.36
N LEU A 269 -19.66 -20.93 1.36
CA LEU A 269 -18.84 -20.69 2.54
C LEU A 269 -18.20 -19.30 2.44
N ARG A 270 -17.90 -18.69 3.59
CA ARG A 270 -17.24 -17.38 3.65
C ARG A 270 -15.73 -17.49 3.75
N ASP A 271 -15.26 -18.57 4.36
CA ASP A 271 -13.85 -18.72 4.70
C ASP A 271 -13.09 -19.54 3.65
N PRO A 272 -11.80 -19.24 3.43
CA PRO A 272 -10.94 -20.06 2.59
C PRO A 272 -10.85 -21.50 3.09
N ALA A 273 -10.75 -22.43 2.15
CA ALA A 273 -10.56 -23.86 2.41
C ALA A 273 -9.33 -24.38 1.66
N THR A 274 -8.72 -25.43 2.19
CA THR A 274 -7.64 -26.19 1.54
C THR A 274 -8.16 -27.58 1.21
N LEU A 275 -8.06 -27.99 -0.05
CA LEU A 275 -8.37 -29.35 -0.48
C LEU A 275 -7.27 -30.30 0.02
N GLU A 276 -7.68 -31.34 0.75
CA GLU A 276 -6.76 -32.33 1.35
C GLU A 276 -6.79 -33.68 0.63
N ALA A 277 -7.97 -34.14 0.19
CA ALA A 277 -8.13 -35.41 -0.50
C ALA A 277 -9.29 -35.39 -1.51
N ILE A 278 -9.22 -36.29 -2.48
CA ILE A 278 -10.27 -36.54 -3.46
C ILE A 278 -10.52 -38.05 -3.54
N ALA A 279 -11.77 -38.46 -3.38
CA ALA A 279 -12.20 -39.85 -3.49
C ALA A 279 -13.52 -39.95 -4.27
N GLY A 280 -13.45 -40.33 -5.55
CA GLY A 280 -14.64 -40.40 -6.41
C GLY A 280 -15.29 -39.02 -6.54
N ASP A 281 -16.54 -38.88 -6.10
CA ASP A 281 -17.26 -37.60 -6.11
C ASP A 281 -17.07 -36.78 -4.81
N GLN A 282 -16.23 -37.21 -3.87
CA GLN A 282 -16.06 -36.52 -2.58
C GLN A 282 -14.73 -35.77 -2.51
N LEU A 283 -14.79 -34.51 -2.06
CA LEU A 283 -13.66 -33.63 -1.79
C LEU A 283 -13.56 -33.39 -0.29
N ASP A 284 -12.49 -33.85 0.34
CA ASP A 284 -12.20 -33.53 1.74
C ASP A 284 -11.50 -32.17 1.79
N VAL A 285 -12.14 -31.19 2.44
CA VAL A 285 -11.59 -29.83 2.57
C VAL A 285 -11.41 -29.44 4.03
N ARG A 286 -10.28 -28.81 4.34
CA ARG A 286 -9.95 -28.25 5.66
C ARG A 286 -10.16 -26.74 5.67
N MET A 287 -10.80 -26.26 6.72
CA MET A 287 -11.02 -24.86 7.07
C MET A 287 -10.59 -24.62 8.51
N ASP A 288 -10.58 -23.36 8.95
CA ASP A 288 -10.25 -23.02 10.34
C ASP A 288 -11.25 -23.65 11.33
N ALA A 289 -12.52 -23.73 10.95
CA ALA A 289 -13.60 -24.31 11.76
C ALA A 289 -13.60 -25.85 11.79
N GLY A 290 -12.77 -26.52 10.98
CA GLY A 290 -12.70 -27.99 10.92
C GLY A 290 -12.65 -28.54 9.50
N ARG A 291 -13.04 -29.81 9.35
CA ARG A 291 -13.08 -30.53 8.07
C ARG A 291 -14.52 -30.74 7.62
N ILE A 292 -14.76 -30.59 6.33
CA ILE A 292 -16.05 -30.89 5.70
C ILE A 292 -15.83 -31.65 4.39
N GLN A 293 -16.89 -32.29 3.91
CA GLN A 293 -16.93 -32.96 2.62
C GLN A 293 -17.81 -32.17 1.65
N LEU A 294 -17.30 -31.97 0.43
CA LEU A 294 -18.04 -31.37 -0.67
C LEU A 294 -18.19 -32.40 -1.79
N ALA A 295 -19.36 -32.48 -2.41
CA ALA A 295 -19.55 -33.29 -3.60
C ALA A 295 -18.96 -32.57 -4.82
N TRP A 296 -18.10 -33.21 -5.60
CA TRP A 296 -17.51 -32.65 -6.82
C TRP A 296 -18.59 -32.22 -7.81
N THR A 297 -19.62 -33.04 -8.01
CA THR A 297 -20.80 -32.71 -8.84
C THR A 297 -21.55 -31.45 -8.37
N SER A 298 -21.45 -31.07 -7.10
CA SER A 298 -22.14 -29.90 -6.53
C SER A 298 -21.40 -28.56 -6.74
N LEU A 299 -20.13 -28.60 -7.16
CA LEU A 299 -19.31 -27.40 -7.35
C LEU A 299 -19.85 -26.50 -8.47
N LYS A 300 -19.94 -25.21 -8.16
CA LYS A 300 -20.38 -24.16 -9.10
C LYS A 300 -19.24 -23.77 -10.05
N ALA A 301 -19.59 -23.05 -11.13
CA ALA A 301 -18.61 -22.53 -12.10
C ALA A 301 -17.45 -21.78 -11.40
N HIS A 302 -17.80 -20.95 -10.42
CA HIS A 302 -16.85 -20.19 -9.63
C HIS A 302 -15.84 -21.05 -8.85
N ASP A 303 -16.31 -22.14 -8.26
CA ASP A 303 -15.47 -23.07 -7.48
C ASP A 303 -14.47 -23.77 -8.41
N LEU A 304 -14.95 -24.22 -9.57
CA LEU A 304 -14.15 -24.87 -10.59
C LEU A 304 -13.08 -23.91 -11.15
N ALA A 305 -13.42 -22.64 -11.35
CA ALA A 305 -12.48 -21.61 -11.81
C ALA A 305 -11.36 -21.33 -10.79
N GLN A 306 -11.69 -21.28 -9.49
CA GLN A 306 -10.68 -21.15 -8.44
C GLN A 306 -9.77 -22.38 -8.36
N LEU A 307 -10.35 -23.59 -8.36
CA LEU A 307 -9.59 -24.84 -8.32
C LEU A 307 -8.67 -24.97 -9.55
N ALA A 308 -9.17 -24.65 -10.74
CA ALA A 308 -8.39 -24.67 -11.98
C ALA A 308 -7.24 -23.66 -11.93
N SER A 309 -7.49 -22.46 -11.43
CA SER A 309 -6.46 -21.43 -11.26
C SER A 309 -5.38 -21.86 -10.24
N ALA A 310 -5.79 -22.53 -9.16
CA ALA A 310 -4.88 -22.98 -8.10
C ALA A 310 -3.92 -24.09 -8.55
N ILE A 311 -4.25 -24.84 -9.62
CA ILE A 311 -3.38 -25.92 -10.15
C ILE A 311 -2.46 -25.49 -11.29
N VAL A 312 -2.60 -24.27 -11.84
CA VAL A 312 -1.74 -23.76 -12.92
C VAL A 312 -0.25 -23.93 -12.60
N ARG A 313 0.54 -24.30 -13.60
CA ARG A 313 2.01 -24.45 -13.52
C ARG A 313 2.70 -23.85 -14.73
N GLU A 314 3.80 -23.15 -14.47
CA GLU A 314 4.71 -22.67 -15.50
C GLU A 314 5.19 -23.82 -16.39
N GLY A 315 5.07 -23.65 -17.71
CA GLY A 315 5.46 -24.66 -18.70
C GLY A 315 4.44 -25.76 -19.00
N GLU A 316 3.35 -25.88 -18.24
CA GLU A 316 2.30 -26.88 -18.47
C GLU A 316 1.09 -26.24 -19.18
N ALA A 317 1.16 -26.12 -20.51
CA ALA A 317 0.15 -25.43 -21.33
C ALA A 317 -1.30 -25.95 -21.11
N GLU A 318 -1.47 -27.25 -20.84
CA GLU A 318 -2.78 -27.85 -20.55
C GLU A 318 -3.42 -27.28 -19.26
N THR A 319 -2.64 -27.02 -18.21
CA THR A 319 -3.16 -26.43 -16.96
C THR A 319 -3.67 -25.01 -17.19
N PHE A 320 -3.02 -24.24 -18.06
CA PHE A 320 -3.49 -22.92 -18.49
C PHE A 320 -4.78 -23.01 -19.31
N ALA A 321 -4.91 -24.02 -20.18
CA ALA A 321 -6.12 -24.24 -20.96
C ALA A 321 -7.33 -24.55 -20.06
N ILE A 322 -7.15 -25.39 -19.04
CA ILE A 322 -8.21 -25.74 -18.09
C ILE A 322 -8.60 -24.52 -17.23
N ALA A 323 -7.62 -23.74 -16.76
CA ALA A 323 -7.90 -22.48 -16.06
C ALA A 323 -8.66 -21.49 -16.94
N ALA A 324 -8.24 -21.31 -18.20
CA ALA A 324 -8.95 -20.49 -19.18
C ALA A 324 -10.40 -20.93 -19.37
N PHE A 325 -10.62 -22.23 -19.58
CA PHE A 325 -11.95 -22.80 -19.79
C PHE A 325 -12.90 -22.47 -18.63
N PHE A 326 -12.49 -22.74 -17.40
CA PHE A 326 -13.37 -22.49 -16.24
C PHE A 326 -13.54 -21.01 -15.91
N LEU A 327 -12.56 -20.15 -16.22
CA LEU A 327 -12.73 -18.70 -16.12
C LEU A 327 -13.76 -18.17 -17.14
N LEU A 328 -13.76 -18.69 -18.36
CA LEU A 328 -14.80 -18.38 -19.36
C LEU A 328 -16.17 -18.91 -18.92
N TYR A 329 -16.23 -20.14 -18.43
CA TYR A 329 -17.46 -20.76 -17.92
C TYR A 329 -18.07 -20.00 -16.72
N ASP A 330 -17.23 -19.42 -15.85
CA ASP A 330 -17.66 -18.55 -14.75
C ASP A 330 -17.98 -17.11 -15.19
N GLY A 331 -17.85 -16.80 -16.49
CA GLY A 331 -18.15 -15.48 -17.04
C GLY A 331 -17.09 -14.42 -16.72
N GLN A 332 -15.83 -14.81 -16.61
CA GLN A 332 -14.67 -13.94 -16.32
C GLN A 332 -13.68 -13.87 -17.50
N PRO A 333 -14.10 -13.37 -18.68
CA PRO A 333 -13.29 -13.41 -19.89
C PRO A 333 -11.98 -12.62 -19.78
N GLU A 334 -11.94 -11.50 -19.06
CA GLU A 334 -10.70 -10.73 -18.92
C GLU A 334 -9.61 -11.47 -18.14
N ARG A 335 -10.01 -12.30 -17.17
CA ARG A 335 -9.07 -13.14 -16.41
C ARG A 335 -8.61 -14.35 -17.22
N ALA A 336 -9.38 -14.77 -18.23
CA ALA A 336 -9.04 -15.88 -19.11
C ALA A 336 -8.01 -15.50 -20.19
N ASP A 337 -7.82 -14.21 -20.50
CA ASP A 337 -6.93 -13.74 -21.58
C ASP A 337 -5.49 -14.26 -21.43
N GLU A 338 -4.91 -14.15 -20.23
CA GLU A 338 -3.53 -14.60 -19.97
C GLU A 338 -3.42 -16.15 -19.99
N PRO A 339 -4.27 -16.92 -19.29
CA PRO A 339 -4.29 -18.37 -19.44
C PRO A 339 -4.49 -18.84 -20.88
N LEU A 340 -5.37 -18.21 -21.67
CA LEU A 340 -5.54 -18.54 -23.09
C LEU A 340 -4.27 -18.31 -23.89
N ARG A 341 -3.57 -17.19 -23.68
CA ARG A 341 -2.29 -16.89 -24.36
C ARG A 341 -1.24 -17.95 -24.04
N ARG A 342 -1.25 -18.47 -22.82
CA ARG A 342 -0.28 -19.45 -22.32
C ARG A 342 -0.66 -20.90 -22.60
N ALA A 343 -1.92 -21.16 -22.96
CA ALA A 343 -2.41 -22.48 -23.33
C ALA A 343 -1.85 -22.99 -24.67
N GLY A 344 -1.21 -22.15 -25.48
CA GLY A 344 -0.63 -22.55 -26.76
C GLY A 344 -1.67 -23.17 -27.68
N GLU A 345 -1.39 -24.35 -28.23
CA GLU A 345 -2.30 -25.08 -29.14
C GLU A 345 -3.64 -25.48 -28.48
N PHE A 346 -3.69 -25.60 -27.15
CA PHE A 346 -4.92 -25.93 -26.44
C PHE A 346 -5.92 -24.76 -26.40
N ALA A 347 -5.47 -23.52 -26.68
CA ALA A 347 -6.33 -22.35 -26.65
C ALA A 347 -7.48 -22.43 -27.66
N ASP A 348 -7.25 -23.02 -28.83
CA ASP A 348 -8.25 -23.13 -29.89
C ASP A 348 -9.39 -24.07 -29.50
N ALA A 349 -9.06 -25.20 -28.85
CA ALA A 349 -10.06 -26.12 -28.31
C ALA A 349 -10.91 -25.46 -27.22
N VAL A 350 -10.29 -24.65 -26.35
CA VAL A 350 -11.03 -23.86 -25.34
C VAL A 350 -11.96 -22.87 -26.02
N ARG A 351 -11.50 -22.11 -27.01
CA ARG A 351 -12.33 -21.13 -27.73
C ARG A 351 -13.49 -21.78 -28.48
N ALA A 352 -13.26 -22.94 -29.11
CA ALA A 352 -14.28 -23.66 -29.87
C ALA A 352 -15.45 -24.16 -29.00
N ALA A 353 -15.22 -24.37 -27.69
CA ALA A 353 -16.26 -24.80 -26.75
C ALA A 353 -17.25 -23.69 -26.37
N PHE A 354 -16.91 -22.43 -26.62
CA PHE A 354 -17.77 -21.27 -26.34
C PHE A 354 -18.26 -20.66 -27.65
N ALA A 355 -19.54 -20.31 -27.70
CA ALA A 355 -20.06 -19.52 -28.80
C ALA A 355 -19.38 -18.14 -28.79
N SER A 356 -19.01 -17.65 -29.98
CA SER A 356 -18.72 -16.23 -30.13
C SER A 356 -20.01 -15.46 -29.83
N PRO A 357 -19.98 -14.47 -28.93
CA PRO A 357 -21.17 -13.70 -28.57
C PRO A 357 -21.76 -12.93 -29.74
#